data_AF-A0A7Y6ZRP5-F1
#
_entry.id   AF-A0A7Y6ZRP5-F1
#
_cell.length_a   1.000
_cell.length_b   1.000
_cell.length_c   1.000
_cell.angle_alpha   90.00
_cell.angle_beta   90.00
_cell.angle_gamma   90.00
#
_symmetry.space_group_name_H-M   'P 1'
#
loop_
_entity.id
_entity.type
_entity.pdbx_description
1 polymer ?
#
loop_
_entity_poly.entity_id
_entity_poly.type
_entity_poly.pdbx_seq_one_letter_code
_entity_poly.pdbx_strand_id
1 'polypeptide(L)'
;MLNVKKPYGYFLPFARNRESILVAFLLLFTSLIYSQNAFFKKSDTLNIKRKNIVFITEAVLATSTLVALNNMWYAEYPRASFHFKNDNNHWLQMDKMGHVMTSYYVGKVGMEVLDWAGASKRSQLIYGATYGFTFLTAVEILDGFSKNWGASWGDVFANATGAGILIGQELLWQEQRITLKYSFSTTPYATQRPDFFGKTYIEQALKDYNGQTYWLSANIWSFTKKSSFPKWLNIAVGYGAEGMLYGENSPNNQFTQDPYRQFYFSLDVDLTKIKTNSKFLKTLFSTINFIKIPAPALEFNSKGRFKFHYLHF
;
A
#
# COMPACT_ATOMS: atom_id res chain seq x y z
N MET A 1 -73.50 11.89 -3.12
CA MET A 1 -72.52 12.99 -3.01
C MET A 1 -71.61 12.64 -1.83
N LEU A 2 -70.29 12.50 -1.89
CA LEU A 2 -69.27 12.85 -2.89
C LEU A 2 -68.19 11.78 -2.90
N ASN A 3 -67.83 11.42 -4.12
CA ASN A 3 -66.71 10.59 -4.53
C ASN A 3 -65.45 11.47 -4.50
N VAL A 4 -64.36 11.10 -3.84
CA VAL A 4 -63.02 11.65 -4.17
C VAL A 4 -61.97 10.54 -4.15
N LYS A 5 -61.41 10.36 -5.34
CA LYS A 5 -60.43 9.36 -5.79
C LYS A 5 -59.05 9.58 -5.17
N LYS A 6 -58.33 8.48 -4.92
CA LYS A 6 -56.86 8.45 -4.76
C LYS A 6 -56.17 8.96 -6.04
N PRO A 7 -55.09 9.77 -5.96
CA PRO A 7 -54.27 10.05 -7.12
C PRO A 7 -53.29 8.90 -7.38
N TYR A 8 -53.39 8.34 -8.59
CA TYR A 8 -52.36 7.52 -9.21
C TYR A 8 -51.16 8.41 -9.53
N GLY A 9 -50.04 8.23 -8.83
CA GLY A 9 -48.74 8.74 -9.24
C GLY A 9 -48.17 7.82 -10.31
N TYR A 10 -48.06 8.33 -11.53
CA TYR A 10 -47.34 7.68 -12.63
C TYR A 10 -45.87 7.56 -12.26
N PHE A 11 -45.39 6.35 -11.96
CA PHE A 11 -43.96 6.03 -12.04
C PHE A 11 -43.54 6.06 -13.50
N LEU A 12 -42.81 7.10 -13.90
CA LEU A 12 -42.05 7.11 -15.16
C LEU A 12 -41.03 5.95 -15.12
N PRO A 13 -40.99 5.06 -16.13
CA PRO A 13 -40.02 3.97 -16.15
C PRO A 13 -38.65 4.53 -16.58
N PHE A 14 -37.84 4.95 -15.60
CA PHE A 14 -36.44 5.35 -15.80
C PHE A 14 -35.48 4.15 -15.97
N ALA A 15 -35.97 3.03 -16.50
CA ALA A 15 -35.20 1.77 -16.58
C ALA A 15 -34.52 1.53 -17.94
N ARG A 16 -34.99 2.16 -19.03
CA ARG A 16 -34.52 1.82 -20.40
C ARG A 16 -33.18 2.46 -20.82
N ASN A 17 -32.70 3.46 -20.07
CA ASN A 17 -31.49 4.22 -20.44
C ASN A 17 -30.23 3.81 -19.68
N ARG A 18 -30.33 3.00 -18.61
CA ARG A 18 -29.14 2.62 -17.80
C ARG A 18 -28.18 1.72 -18.58
N GLU A 19 -28.72 0.76 -19.33
CA GLU A 19 -27.91 -0.14 -20.17
C GLU A 19 -27.27 0.62 -21.33
N SER A 20 -28.01 1.53 -21.97
CA SER A 20 -27.48 2.37 -23.05
C SER A 20 -26.40 3.35 -22.55
N ILE A 21 -26.53 3.88 -21.34
CA ILE A 21 -25.51 4.71 -20.69
C ILE A 21 -24.29 3.86 -20.33
N LEU A 22 -24.46 2.66 -19.77
CA LEU A 22 -23.36 1.74 -19.47
C LEU A 22 -22.61 1.30 -20.72
N VAL A 23 -23.32 0.99 -21.81
CA VAL A 23 -22.73 0.66 -23.11
C VAL A 23 -22.03 1.86 -23.71
N ALA A 24 -22.61 3.06 -23.65
CA ALA A 24 -21.93 4.29 -24.09
C ALA A 24 -20.69 4.60 -23.24
N PHE A 25 -20.74 4.35 -21.92
CA PHE A 25 -19.60 4.50 -21.02
C PHE A 25 -18.51 3.47 -21.31
N LEU A 26 -18.87 2.22 -21.57
CA LEU A 26 -17.94 1.16 -22.01
C LEU A 26 -17.31 1.48 -23.38
N LEU A 27 -18.08 2.01 -24.33
CA LEU A 27 -17.59 2.43 -25.65
C LEU A 27 -16.68 3.67 -25.55
N LEU A 28 -17.00 4.64 -24.69
CA LEU A 28 -16.12 5.78 -24.38
C LEU A 28 -14.86 5.35 -23.63
N PHE A 29 -14.97 4.40 -22.71
CA PHE A 29 -13.82 3.86 -21.98
C PHE A 29 -12.89 3.07 -22.91
N THR A 30 -13.44 2.25 -23.81
CA THR A 30 -12.63 1.51 -24.81
C THR A 30 -11.93 2.44 -25.80
N SER A 31 -12.60 3.47 -26.32
CA SER A 31 -11.99 4.46 -27.21
C SER A 31 -10.89 5.31 -26.55
N LEU A 32 -11.04 5.64 -25.27
CA LEU A 32 -9.99 6.29 -24.47
C LEU A 32 -8.78 5.36 -24.23
N ILE A 33 -8.99 4.05 -24.08
CA ILE A 33 -7.90 3.06 -23.94
C ILE A 33 -7.12 2.90 -25.26
N TYR A 34 -7.79 2.89 -26.41
CA TYR A 34 -7.14 2.74 -27.72
C TYR A 34 -6.23 3.93 -28.08
N SER A 35 -6.61 5.15 -27.70
CA SER A 35 -5.83 6.38 -27.97
C SER A 35 -4.59 6.54 -27.06
N GLN A 36 -4.55 5.87 -25.90
CA GLN A 36 -3.48 6.01 -24.90
C GLN A 36 -2.27 5.08 -25.10
N ASN A 37 -2.20 4.32 -26.20
CA ASN A 37 -1.10 3.39 -26.45
C ASN A 37 0.31 4.04 -26.44
N ALA A 38 0.40 5.34 -26.76
CA ALA A 38 1.62 6.13 -26.69
C ALA A 38 2.00 6.56 -25.26
N PHE A 39 1.00 6.72 -24.38
CA PHE A 39 1.23 7.04 -22.96
C PHE A 39 1.89 5.87 -22.26
N PHE A 40 1.40 4.63 -22.44
CA PHE A 40 1.99 3.44 -21.82
C PHE A 40 3.36 3.03 -22.39
N LYS A 41 3.87 3.72 -23.45
CA LYS A 41 5.21 3.48 -23.97
C LYS A 41 6.23 4.36 -23.23
N LYS A 42 7.23 3.71 -22.63
CA LYS A 42 8.44 4.34 -22.11
C LYS A 42 9.16 5.15 -23.22
N SER A 43 9.76 6.27 -22.82
CA SER A 43 10.61 7.07 -23.71
C SER A 43 11.99 6.42 -23.91
N ASP A 44 12.43 6.28 -25.15
CA ASP A 44 13.73 5.66 -25.50
C ASP A 44 14.92 6.57 -25.12
N THR A 45 14.69 7.89 -25.08
CA THR A 45 15.62 8.91 -24.57
C THR A 45 14.93 9.79 -23.54
N LEU A 46 15.69 10.62 -22.80
CA LEU A 46 15.13 11.50 -21.79
C LEU A 46 14.14 12.49 -22.40
N ASN A 47 12.87 12.36 -22.00
CA ASN A 47 11.82 13.32 -22.32
C ASN A 47 11.71 14.34 -21.18
N ILE A 48 12.24 15.55 -21.42
CA ILE A 48 12.29 16.62 -20.41
C ILE A 48 10.89 17.04 -19.95
N LYS A 49 9.90 17.07 -20.85
CA LYS A 49 8.51 17.42 -20.48
C LYS A 49 7.92 16.38 -19.53
N ARG A 50 8.07 15.09 -19.83
CA ARG A 50 7.62 13.99 -18.95
C ARG A 50 8.32 14.04 -17.59
N LYS A 51 9.64 14.24 -17.57
CA LYS A 51 10.41 14.37 -16.33
C LYS A 51 9.92 15.55 -15.46
N ASN A 52 9.70 16.72 -16.07
CA ASN A 52 9.22 17.89 -15.34
C ASN A 52 7.80 17.66 -14.79
N ILE A 53 6.93 17.01 -15.56
CA ILE A 53 5.60 16.61 -15.08
C ILE A 53 5.72 15.70 -13.87
N VAL A 54 6.59 14.68 -13.91
CA VAL A 54 6.84 13.79 -12.76
C VAL A 54 7.22 14.60 -11.52
N PHE A 55 8.25 15.44 -11.60
CA PHE A 55 8.69 16.22 -10.43
C PHE A 55 7.65 17.21 -9.91
N ILE A 56 6.90 17.87 -10.80
CA ILE A 56 5.82 18.77 -10.40
C ILE A 56 4.71 17.98 -9.69
N THR A 57 4.30 16.85 -10.27
CA THR A 57 3.27 15.99 -9.68
C THR A 57 3.70 15.43 -8.33
N GLU A 58 4.94 14.95 -8.21
CA GLU A 58 5.51 14.50 -6.93
C GLU A 58 5.47 15.63 -5.89
N ALA A 59 6.01 16.81 -6.22
CA ALA A 59 6.04 17.94 -5.30
C ALA A 59 4.64 18.38 -4.84
N VAL A 60 3.68 18.47 -5.77
CA VAL A 60 2.29 18.81 -5.46
C VAL A 60 1.66 17.76 -4.56
N LEU A 61 1.77 16.47 -4.92
CA LEU A 61 1.19 15.39 -4.12
C LEU A 61 1.81 15.32 -2.72
N ALA A 62 3.13 15.35 -2.59
CA ALA A 62 3.79 15.36 -1.29
C ALA A 62 3.34 16.54 -0.42
N THR A 63 3.35 17.75 -0.97
CA THR A 63 2.98 18.95 -0.21
C THR A 63 1.50 18.92 0.18
N SER A 64 0.61 18.59 -0.75
CA SER A 64 -0.82 18.48 -0.47
C SER A 64 -1.12 17.40 0.58
N THR A 65 -0.46 16.24 0.50
CA THR A 65 -0.62 15.18 1.49
C THR A 65 -0.07 15.59 2.85
N LEU A 66 1.11 16.22 2.93
CA LEU A 66 1.67 16.71 4.21
C LEU A 66 0.76 17.77 4.85
N VAL A 67 0.18 18.68 4.05
CA VAL A 67 -0.80 19.66 4.55
C VAL A 67 -2.08 18.97 5.03
N ALA A 68 -2.59 17.99 4.29
CA ALA A 68 -3.76 17.22 4.70
C ALA A 68 -3.50 16.45 6.00
N LEU A 69 -2.36 15.76 6.11
CA LEU A 69 -1.94 15.07 7.32
C LEU A 69 -1.80 16.04 8.49
N ASN A 70 -1.12 17.18 8.30
CA ASN A 70 -1.02 18.22 9.30
C ASN A 70 -2.39 18.63 9.87
N ASN A 71 -3.36 18.86 8.97
CA ASN A 71 -4.69 19.32 9.36
C ASN A 71 -5.55 18.22 9.99
N MET A 72 -5.51 17.00 9.44
CA MET A 72 -6.37 15.90 9.89
C MET A 72 -5.82 15.16 11.11
N TRP A 73 -4.50 15.12 11.27
CA TRP A 73 -3.83 14.28 12.27
C TRP A 73 -3.24 15.07 13.43
N TYR A 74 -2.86 16.34 13.22
CA TYR A 74 -2.12 17.12 14.21
C TYR A 74 -2.84 18.39 14.71
N ALA A 75 -3.77 18.96 13.93
CA ALA A 75 -4.34 20.28 14.23
C ALA A 75 -5.11 20.35 15.56
N GLU A 76 -5.71 19.24 15.99
CA GLU A 76 -6.48 19.17 17.24
C GLU A 76 -5.60 18.91 18.48
N TYR A 77 -4.29 18.74 18.29
CA TYR A 77 -3.36 18.39 19.36
C TYR A 77 -2.40 19.52 19.70
N PRO A 78 -1.99 19.65 20.97
CA PRO A 78 -1.01 20.66 21.36
C PRO A 78 0.31 20.46 20.63
N ARG A 79 0.93 21.55 20.21
CA ARG A 79 2.29 21.56 19.69
C ARG A 79 3.32 21.55 20.82
N ALA A 80 4.51 21.05 20.52
CA ALA A 80 5.68 21.07 21.40
C ALA A 80 6.92 21.52 20.63
N SER A 81 8.00 21.83 21.34
CA SER A 81 9.33 21.90 20.73
C SER A 81 9.70 20.54 20.13
N PHE A 82 10.53 20.56 19.08
CA PHE A 82 10.95 19.34 18.40
C PHE A 82 11.54 18.35 19.40
N HIS A 83 11.06 17.11 19.39
CA HIS A 83 11.60 16.04 20.22
C HIS A 83 11.46 14.67 19.55
N PHE A 84 12.29 13.75 20.02
CA PHE A 84 12.23 12.36 19.64
C PHE A 84 11.42 11.56 20.65
N LYS A 85 10.73 10.52 20.18
CA LYS A 85 10.04 9.53 21.01
C LYS A 85 10.41 8.13 20.53
N ASN A 86 10.75 7.24 21.46
CA ASN A 86 11.00 5.84 21.14
C ASN A 86 9.70 5.06 21.31
N ASP A 87 9.12 4.64 20.19
CA ASP A 87 7.87 3.90 20.12
C ASP A 87 8.06 2.51 19.50
N ASN A 88 9.29 2.00 19.50
CA ASN A 88 9.63 0.71 18.91
C ASN A 88 8.83 -0.46 19.50
N ASN A 89 8.34 -0.34 20.74
CA ASN A 89 7.52 -1.37 21.38
C ASN A 89 6.03 -1.27 21.06
N HIS A 90 5.59 -0.22 20.34
CA HIS A 90 4.19 -0.01 20.03
C HIS A 90 3.72 -0.91 18.89
N TRP A 91 2.44 -1.28 18.95
CA TRP A 91 1.71 -1.96 17.87
C TRP A 91 2.42 -3.20 17.33
N LEU A 92 3.24 -3.86 18.17
CA LEU A 92 4.09 -4.97 17.76
C LEU A 92 4.83 -4.66 16.44
N GLN A 93 5.35 -3.45 16.26
CA GLN A 93 6.11 -3.00 15.09
C GLN A 93 5.33 -3.01 13.76
N MET A 94 4.00 -3.17 13.76
CA MET A 94 3.18 -3.12 12.53
C MET A 94 3.29 -1.78 11.83
N ASP A 95 3.32 -0.70 12.61
CA ASP A 95 3.59 0.65 12.14
C ASP A 95 4.92 0.72 11.36
N LYS A 96 5.98 0.11 11.89
CA LYS A 96 7.33 0.10 11.29
C LYS A 96 7.31 -0.70 9.98
N MET A 97 6.52 -1.76 9.89
CA MET A 97 6.29 -2.48 8.63
C MET A 97 5.53 -1.63 7.61
N GLY A 98 4.58 -0.81 8.06
CA GLY A 98 3.92 0.22 7.25
C GLY A 98 4.92 1.24 6.69
N HIS A 99 5.88 1.69 7.49
CA HIS A 99 6.98 2.57 7.07
C HIS A 99 7.88 1.92 6.00
N VAL A 100 8.33 0.68 6.23
CA VAL A 100 9.11 -0.09 5.25
C VAL A 100 8.35 -0.21 3.92
N MET A 101 7.08 -0.64 3.98
CA MET A 101 6.23 -0.86 2.82
C MET A 101 6.00 0.43 2.02
N THR A 102 5.64 1.51 2.72
CA THR A 102 5.34 2.81 2.09
C THR A 102 6.59 3.40 1.47
N SER A 103 7.73 3.37 2.17
CA SER A 103 9.01 3.84 1.64
C SER A 103 9.41 3.09 0.37
N TYR A 104 9.29 1.76 0.39
CA TYR A 104 9.58 0.91 -0.78
C TYR A 104 8.66 1.24 -1.96
N TYR A 105 7.35 1.32 -1.78
CA TYR A 105 6.42 1.47 -2.92
C TYR A 105 6.36 2.89 -3.47
N VAL A 106 6.37 3.90 -2.60
CA VAL A 106 6.43 5.30 -3.05
C VAL A 106 7.75 5.54 -3.80
N GLY A 107 8.87 5.00 -3.31
CA GLY A 107 10.14 5.02 -4.03
C GLY A 107 10.10 4.24 -5.35
N LYS A 108 9.49 3.05 -5.37
CA LYS A 108 9.39 2.21 -6.57
C LYS A 108 8.58 2.89 -7.67
N VAL A 109 7.45 3.49 -7.32
CA VAL A 109 6.64 4.28 -8.25
C VAL A 109 7.46 5.45 -8.80
N GLY A 110 8.13 6.23 -7.94
CA GLY A 110 9.02 7.32 -8.38
C GLY A 110 10.11 6.84 -9.35
N MET A 111 10.73 5.70 -9.06
CA MET A 111 11.73 5.06 -9.92
C MET A 111 11.13 4.68 -11.30
N GLU A 112 9.95 4.05 -11.31
CA GLU A 112 9.27 3.59 -12.53
C GLU A 112 8.77 4.75 -13.41
N VAL A 113 8.23 5.82 -12.83
CA VAL A 113 7.76 6.99 -13.61
C VAL A 113 8.93 7.80 -14.19
N LEU A 114 10.07 7.85 -13.49
CA LEU A 114 11.30 8.42 -14.05
C LEU A 114 11.87 7.54 -15.17
N ASP A 115 11.82 6.22 -15.03
CA ASP A 115 12.18 5.30 -16.11
C ASP A 115 11.27 5.48 -17.33
N TRP A 116 9.97 5.64 -17.12
CA TRP A 116 8.99 5.96 -18.17
C TRP A 116 9.31 7.26 -18.93
N ALA A 117 9.85 8.26 -18.22
CA ALA A 117 10.33 9.51 -18.81
C ALA A 117 11.67 9.38 -19.55
N GLY A 118 12.32 8.21 -19.51
CA GLY A 118 13.64 7.98 -20.11
C GLY A 118 14.79 8.54 -19.29
N ALA A 119 14.61 8.74 -17.98
CA ALA A 119 15.65 9.23 -17.09
C ALA A 119 16.75 8.16 -16.87
N SER A 120 17.98 8.62 -16.59
CA SER A 120 19.10 7.72 -16.32
C SER A 120 18.87 6.88 -15.07
N LYS A 121 19.48 5.68 -14.99
CA LYS A 121 19.36 4.83 -13.81
C LYS A 121 19.82 5.53 -12.53
N ARG A 122 20.84 6.38 -12.61
CA ARG A 122 21.27 7.22 -11.49
C ARG A 122 20.16 8.17 -11.03
N SER A 123 19.46 8.82 -11.95
CA SER A 123 18.32 9.69 -11.62
C SER A 123 17.18 8.90 -10.98
N GLN A 124 16.89 7.71 -11.49
CA GLN A 124 15.86 6.82 -10.96
C GLN A 124 16.17 6.40 -9.52
N LEU A 125 17.42 6.05 -9.22
CA LEU A 125 17.83 5.60 -7.88
C LEU A 125 17.96 6.74 -6.87
N ILE A 126 18.45 7.92 -7.29
CA ILE A 126 18.66 9.05 -6.39
C ILE A 126 17.37 9.82 -6.12
N TYR A 127 16.58 10.12 -7.15
CA TYR A 127 15.39 10.95 -6.99
C TYR A 127 14.10 10.14 -6.88
N GLY A 128 13.97 9.05 -7.66
CA GLY A 128 12.78 8.21 -7.63
C GLY A 128 12.76 7.30 -6.40
N ALA A 129 13.74 6.41 -6.28
CA ALA A 129 13.76 5.38 -5.25
C ALA A 129 13.87 5.91 -3.80
N THR A 130 14.39 7.12 -3.60
CA THR A 130 14.47 7.77 -2.27
C THR A 130 13.24 8.63 -1.95
N TYR A 131 12.30 8.78 -2.89
CA TYR A 131 11.14 9.65 -2.72
C TYR A 131 10.27 9.23 -1.52
N GLY A 132 10.03 7.93 -1.35
CA GLY A 132 9.30 7.38 -0.20
C GLY A 132 9.98 7.65 1.14
N PHE A 133 11.30 7.45 1.21
CA PHE A 133 12.10 7.77 2.40
C PHE A 133 12.01 9.26 2.75
N THR A 134 12.16 10.14 1.75
CA THR A 134 12.13 11.59 1.95
C THR A 134 10.76 12.06 2.43
N PHE A 135 9.70 11.54 1.81
CA PHE A 135 8.32 11.84 2.19
C PHE A 135 8.02 11.42 3.63
N LEU A 136 8.33 10.18 4.02
CA LEU A 136 8.07 9.71 5.37
C LEU A 136 8.97 10.40 6.41
N THR A 137 10.20 10.75 6.07
CA THR A 137 11.05 11.57 6.95
C THR A 137 10.43 12.95 7.20
N ALA A 138 9.74 13.54 6.22
CA ALA A 138 8.99 14.77 6.45
C ALA A 138 7.79 14.57 7.39
N VAL A 139 7.14 13.40 7.36
CA VAL A 139 6.10 13.03 8.33
C VAL A 139 6.70 12.92 9.74
N GLU A 140 7.84 12.25 9.92
CA GLU A 140 8.54 12.18 11.22
C GLU A 140 8.88 13.57 11.78
N ILE A 141 9.21 14.52 10.90
CA ILE A 141 9.46 15.90 11.32
C ILE A 141 8.16 16.52 11.87
N LEU A 142 7.01 16.29 11.24
CA LEU A 142 5.71 16.76 11.75
C LEU A 142 5.38 16.12 13.12
N ASP A 143 5.65 14.82 13.27
CA ASP A 143 5.49 14.10 14.53
C ASP A 143 6.35 14.70 15.64
N GLY A 144 7.60 15.07 15.35
CA GLY A 144 8.50 15.71 16.31
C GLY A 144 7.99 17.01 16.92
N PHE A 145 7.06 17.72 16.26
CA PHE A 145 6.43 18.93 16.79
C PHE A 145 5.08 18.70 17.48
N SER A 146 4.61 17.46 17.57
CA SER A 146 3.37 17.13 18.29
C SER A 146 3.63 16.77 19.74
N LYS A 147 2.80 17.21 20.69
CA LYS A 147 2.94 16.82 22.10
C LYS A 147 2.56 15.35 22.37
N ASN A 148 1.72 14.75 21.53
CA ASN A 148 1.23 13.38 21.72
C ASN A 148 2.10 12.33 21.02
N TRP A 149 2.63 12.70 19.86
CA TRP A 149 3.62 11.92 19.10
C TRP A 149 5.02 12.50 19.31
N GLY A 150 5.98 12.05 18.51
CA GLY A 150 7.35 12.53 18.50
C GLY A 150 8.09 11.83 17.38
N ALA A 151 9.13 12.45 16.83
CA ALA A 151 9.89 11.85 15.74
C ALA A 151 10.51 10.53 16.21
N SER A 152 10.38 9.46 15.42
CA SER A 152 10.90 8.15 15.81
C SER A 152 12.12 7.76 14.99
N TRP A 153 13.25 7.50 15.67
CA TRP A 153 14.40 6.88 15.01
C TRP A 153 14.08 5.46 14.50
N GLY A 154 13.12 4.79 15.14
CA GLY A 154 12.60 3.49 14.68
C GLY A 154 11.97 3.62 13.30
N ASP A 155 11.13 4.64 13.11
CA ASP A 155 10.44 4.87 11.84
C ASP A 155 11.37 5.42 10.76
N VAL A 156 12.32 6.30 11.10
CA VAL A 156 13.39 6.71 10.17
C VAL A 156 14.21 5.50 9.70
N PHE A 157 14.53 4.57 10.60
CA PHE A 157 15.23 3.34 10.23
C PHE A 157 14.37 2.40 9.37
N ALA A 158 13.08 2.28 9.67
CA ALA A 158 12.13 1.53 8.86
C ALA A 158 12.00 2.14 7.44
N ASN A 159 11.90 3.46 7.34
CA ASN A 159 11.91 4.21 6.08
C ASN A 159 13.17 3.89 5.28
N ALA A 160 14.35 3.97 5.92
CA ALA A 160 15.63 3.68 5.29
C ALA A 160 15.71 2.22 4.82
N THR A 161 15.16 1.29 5.60
CA THR A 161 15.10 -0.14 5.25
C THR A 161 14.27 -0.37 4.00
N GLY A 162 13.08 0.24 3.89
CA GLY A 162 12.23 0.12 2.68
C GLY A 162 12.93 0.63 1.41
N ALA A 163 13.51 1.82 1.47
CA ALA A 163 14.29 2.38 0.35
C ALA A 163 15.55 1.54 0.05
N GLY A 164 16.22 1.04 1.10
CA GLY A 164 17.40 0.18 0.99
C GLY A 164 17.10 -1.15 0.31
N ILE A 165 15.97 -1.80 0.61
CA ILE A 165 15.53 -3.02 -0.07
C ILE A 165 15.28 -2.76 -1.56
N LEU A 166 14.65 -1.63 -1.90
CA LEU A 166 14.40 -1.26 -3.30
C LEU A 166 15.72 -1.02 -4.05
N ILE A 167 16.55 -0.09 -3.55
CA ILE A 167 17.79 0.35 -4.19
C ILE A 167 18.81 -0.78 -4.22
N GLY A 168 18.96 -1.52 -3.12
CA GLY A 168 19.92 -2.61 -3.01
C GLY A 168 19.70 -3.68 -4.07
N GLN A 169 18.45 -4.05 -4.34
CA GLN A 169 18.13 -5.00 -5.40
C GLN A 169 18.48 -4.49 -6.80
N GLU A 170 18.23 -3.20 -7.08
CA GLU A 170 18.61 -2.60 -8.37
C GLU A 170 20.13 -2.55 -8.56
N LEU A 171 20.89 -2.28 -7.49
CA LEU A 171 22.35 -2.25 -7.53
C LEU A 171 22.94 -3.66 -7.66
N LEU A 172 22.40 -4.65 -6.94
CA LEU A 172 22.92 -6.01 -6.92
C LEU A 172 22.49 -6.86 -8.11
N TRP A 173 21.24 -6.72 -8.55
CA TRP A 173 20.63 -7.63 -9.52
C TRP A 173 20.08 -6.93 -10.77
N GLN A 174 19.99 -5.60 -10.78
CA GLN A 174 19.36 -4.82 -11.87
C GLN A 174 17.90 -5.24 -12.13
N GLU A 175 17.26 -5.85 -11.14
CA GLU A 175 15.87 -6.28 -11.16
C GLU A 175 15.39 -6.49 -9.71
N GLN A 176 14.09 -6.29 -9.46
CA GLN A 176 13.47 -6.67 -8.19
C GLN A 176 13.21 -8.19 -8.19
N ARG A 177 13.81 -8.91 -7.23
CA ARG A 177 13.64 -10.36 -7.04
C ARG A 177 12.80 -10.71 -5.82
N ILE A 178 12.80 -9.82 -4.84
CA ILE A 178 12.01 -9.85 -3.62
C ILE A 178 11.10 -8.63 -3.65
N THR A 179 9.80 -8.84 -3.59
CA THR A 179 8.81 -7.77 -3.61
C THR A 179 8.08 -7.75 -2.27
N LEU A 180 7.89 -6.56 -1.70
CA LEU A 180 7.02 -6.43 -0.54
C LEU A 180 5.56 -6.60 -0.98
N LYS A 181 4.78 -7.38 -0.24
CA LYS A 181 3.34 -7.48 -0.45
C LYS A 181 2.58 -7.08 0.79
N TYR A 182 1.33 -6.72 0.59
CA TYR A 182 0.38 -6.38 1.63
C TYR A 182 -0.89 -7.21 1.45
N SER A 183 -1.47 -7.60 2.57
CA SER A 183 -2.79 -8.16 2.62
C SER A 183 -3.57 -7.68 3.82
N PHE A 184 -4.88 -7.84 3.72
CA PHE A 184 -5.81 -7.41 4.75
C PHE A 184 -6.95 -8.38 4.91
N SER A 185 -7.33 -8.64 6.17
CA SER A 185 -8.58 -9.29 6.54
C SER A 185 -9.25 -8.50 7.67
N THR A 186 -10.56 -8.28 7.57
CA THR A 186 -11.31 -7.61 8.63
C THR A 186 -11.25 -8.39 9.93
N THR A 187 -11.15 -7.68 11.05
CA THR A 187 -11.06 -8.29 12.38
C THR A 187 -12.23 -7.88 13.28
N PRO A 188 -12.51 -8.64 14.35
CA PRO A 188 -13.48 -8.22 15.37
C PRO A 188 -12.99 -7.07 16.25
N TYR A 189 -11.74 -6.61 16.12
CA TYR A 189 -11.24 -5.47 16.91
C TYR A 189 -11.76 -4.14 16.36
N ALA A 190 -12.01 -4.07 15.04
CA ALA A 190 -12.54 -2.87 14.41
C ALA A 190 -13.92 -2.46 14.97
N THR A 191 -14.77 -3.43 15.35
CA THR A 191 -16.08 -3.13 15.95
C THR A 191 -15.98 -2.65 17.40
N GLN A 192 -14.88 -2.94 18.10
CA GLN A 192 -14.65 -2.52 19.49
C GLN A 192 -14.17 -1.07 19.59
N ARG A 193 -13.32 -0.63 18.66
CA ARG A 193 -12.84 0.76 18.58
C ARG A 193 -12.93 1.30 17.14
N PRO A 194 -14.14 1.49 16.59
CA PRO A 194 -14.33 1.82 15.18
C PRO A 194 -13.76 3.19 14.77
N ASP A 195 -13.70 4.16 15.68
CA ASP A 195 -13.06 5.45 15.38
C ASP A 195 -11.55 5.33 15.20
N PHE A 196 -10.93 4.36 15.89
CA PHE A 196 -9.49 4.11 15.81
C PHE A 196 -9.13 3.17 14.66
N PHE A 197 -9.82 2.03 14.57
CA PHE A 197 -9.53 0.98 13.60
C PHE A 197 -10.28 1.13 12.27
N GLY A 198 -11.24 2.05 12.16
CA GLY A 198 -11.97 2.32 10.93
C GLY A 198 -13.39 1.72 10.89
N LYS A 199 -14.31 2.48 10.30
CA LYS A 199 -15.74 2.13 10.17
C LYS A 199 -16.05 1.41 8.86
N THR A 200 -15.22 1.60 7.85
CA THR A 200 -15.40 1.04 6.51
C THR A 200 -14.26 0.09 6.18
N TYR A 201 -14.45 -0.80 5.20
CA TYR A 201 -13.41 -1.73 4.77
C TYR A 201 -12.09 -1.05 4.39
N ILE A 202 -12.14 0.09 3.70
CA ILE A 202 -10.95 0.84 3.29
C ILE A 202 -10.28 1.50 4.49
N GLU A 203 -11.05 2.08 5.41
CA GLU A 203 -10.48 2.63 6.64
C GLU A 203 -9.79 1.53 7.47
N GLN A 204 -10.41 0.35 7.58
CA GLN A 204 -9.83 -0.76 8.31
C GLN A 204 -8.58 -1.30 7.64
N ALA A 205 -8.56 -1.42 6.31
CA ALA A 205 -7.35 -1.80 5.59
C ALA A 205 -6.19 -0.83 5.91
N LEU A 206 -6.45 0.47 6.05
CA LEU A 206 -5.40 1.44 6.37
C LEU A 206 -5.03 1.49 7.87
N LYS A 207 -6.00 1.33 8.77
CA LYS A 207 -5.83 1.63 10.21
C LYS A 207 -5.76 0.40 11.12
N ASP A 208 -6.43 -0.70 10.76
CA ASP A 208 -6.54 -1.87 11.61
C ASP A 208 -5.33 -2.80 11.43
N TYR A 209 -4.27 -2.55 12.18
CA TYR A 209 -3.08 -3.39 12.19
C TYR A 209 -3.37 -4.86 12.54
N ASN A 210 -4.47 -5.16 13.24
CA ASN A 210 -4.81 -6.55 13.56
C ASN A 210 -5.12 -7.39 12.32
N GLY A 211 -5.56 -6.73 11.25
CA GLY A 211 -5.94 -7.38 10.00
C GLY A 211 -4.87 -7.35 8.93
N GLN A 212 -3.78 -6.62 9.16
CA GLN A 212 -2.74 -6.38 8.15
C GLN A 212 -1.65 -7.45 8.23
N THR A 213 -1.22 -7.95 7.07
CA THR A 213 0.01 -8.76 6.97
C THR A 213 0.92 -8.19 5.89
N TYR A 214 2.19 -8.01 6.25
CA TYR A 214 3.24 -7.54 5.35
C TYR A 214 4.14 -8.71 4.97
N TRP A 215 4.43 -8.85 3.69
CA TRP A 215 5.12 -10.02 3.15
C TRP A 215 6.38 -9.64 2.41
N LEU A 216 7.41 -10.47 2.53
CA LEU A 216 8.52 -10.53 1.59
C LEU A 216 8.28 -11.70 0.64
N SER A 217 7.99 -11.41 -0.63
CA SER A 217 7.66 -12.39 -1.66
C SER A 217 8.83 -12.54 -2.64
N ALA A 218 9.54 -13.67 -2.56
CA ALA A 218 10.74 -13.97 -3.33
C ALA A 218 10.43 -14.83 -4.55
N ASN A 219 10.82 -14.36 -5.73
CA ASN A 219 10.59 -15.07 -6.99
C ASN A 219 11.65 -16.15 -7.23
N ILE A 220 11.24 -17.42 -7.14
CA ILE A 220 12.14 -18.60 -7.22
C ILE A 220 12.92 -18.59 -8.55
N TRP A 221 12.23 -18.29 -9.64
CA TRP A 221 12.83 -18.27 -10.97
C TRP A 221 13.89 -17.17 -11.10
N SER A 222 13.68 -15.97 -10.53
CA SER A 222 14.65 -14.87 -10.61
C SER A 222 15.98 -15.18 -9.92
N PHE A 223 15.97 -16.02 -8.88
CA PHE A 223 17.20 -16.48 -8.22
C PHE A 223 17.91 -17.62 -8.94
N THR A 224 17.16 -18.48 -9.64
CA THR A 224 17.71 -19.70 -10.24
C THR A 224 17.94 -19.60 -11.76
N LYS A 225 17.21 -18.69 -12.44
CA LYS A 225 17.17 -18.30 -13.87
C LYS A 225 17.05 -19.41 -14.93
N LYS A 226 17.52 -20.62 -14.65
CA LYS A 226 17.56 -21.80 -15.52
C LYS A 226 16.78 -22.99 -14.95
N SER A 227 15.97 -22.77 -13.90
CA SER A 227 15.14 -23.81 -13.31
C SER A 227 13.86 -24.06 -14.12
N SER A 228 13.22 -25.21 -13.86
CA SER A 228 11.89 -25.57 -14.37
C SER A 228 10.74 -24.88 -13.62
N PHE A 229 11.04 -24.05 -12.60
CA PHE A 229 10.00 -23.36 -11.84
C PHE A 229 9.25 -22.36 -12.72
N PRO A 230 7.91 -22.25 -12.57
CA PRO A 230 7.13 -21.23 -13.25
C PRO A 230 7.66 -19.82 -12.91
N LYS A 231 7.81 -18.96 -13.93
CA LYS A 231 8.36 -17.60 -13.76
C LYS A 231 7.57 -16.73 -12.79
N TRP A 232 6.30 -17.02 -12.59
CA TRP A 232 5.39 -16.27 -11.73
C TRP A 232 5.34 -16.81 -10.30
N LEU A 233 5.95 -17.97 -10.01
CA LEU A 233 5.85 -18.60 -8.69
C LEU A 233 6.82 -17.96 -7.69
N ASN A 234 6.27 -17.53 -6.56
CA ASN A 234 7.01 -16.98 -5.44
C ASN A 234 6.82 -17.82 -4.18
N ILE A 235 7.80 -17.71 -3.28
CA ILE A 235 7.68 -18.11 -1.88
C ILE A 235 7.64 -16.82 -1.05
N ALA A 236 6.76 -16.76 -0.06
CA ALA A 236 6.56 -15.57 0.75
C ALA A 236 6.74 -15.88 2.24
N VAL A 237 7.38 -14.97 2.95
CA VAL A 237 7.37 -14.92 4.41
C VAL A 237 6.61 -13.67 4.86
N GLY A 238 5.72 -13.82 5.83
CA GLY A 238 4.81 -12.77 6.27
C GLY A 238 5.00 -12.41 7.74
N TYR A 239 4.69 -11.16 8.06
CA TYR A 239 4.62 -10.63 9.41
C TYR A 239 3.27 -9.93 9.61
N GLY A 240 2.54 -10.40 10.62
CA GLY A 240 1.30 -9.78 11.08
C GLY A 240 1.30 -9.71 12.60
N ALA A 241 0.28 -9.07 13.16
CA ALA A 241 0.04 -9.06 14.58
C ALA A 241 -1.45 -8.95 14.84
N GLU A 242 -1.93 -9.52 15.94
CA GLU A 242 -3.35 -9.53 16.29
C GLU A 242 -3.51 -9.41 17.82
N GLY A 243 -4.70 -9.06 18.29
CA GLY A 243 -5.00 -8.94 19.72
C GLY A 243 -4.63 -7.58 20.30
N MET A 244 -4.49 -6.55 19.45
CA MET A 244 -4.13 -5.19 19.82
C MET A 244 -5.36 -4.28 19.78
N LEU A 245 -5.73 -3.73 20.93
CA LEU A 245 -6.71 -2.64 21.05
C LEU A 245 -6.04 -1.28 21.28
N TYR A 246 -4.80 -1.29 21.74
CA TYR A 246 -3.96 -0.13 22.05
C TYR A 246 -2.52 -0.40 21.61
N GLY A 247 -1.73 0.66 21.41
CA GLY A 247 -0.33 0.54 20.98
C GLY A 247 0.56 -0.09 22.03
N GLU A 248 0.21 0.06 23.31
CA GLU A 248 0.95 -0.50 24.44
C GLU A 248 -0.02 -1.00 25.52
N ASN A 249 0.47 -1.92 26.36
CA ASN A 249 -0.26 -2.37 27.55
C ASN A 249 -0.11 -1.32 28.65
N SER A 250 -1.22 -0.70 29.03
CA SER A 250 -1.29 0.28 30.13
C SER A 250 -2.40 -0.10 31.11
N PRO A 251 -2.21 0.09 32.43
CA PRO A 251 -3.27 -0.09 33.42
C PRO A 251 -4.52 0.78 33.18
N ASN A 252 -4.37 1.87 32.41
CA ASN A 252 -5.46 2.78 32.06
C ASN A 252 -6.25 2.35 30.81
N ASN A 253 -5.87 1.25 30.16
CA ASN A 253 -6.60 0.73 29.00
C ASN A 253 -7.98 0.23 29.45
N GLN A 254 -9.04 0.73 28.78
CA GLN A 254 -10.42 0.35 29.11
C GLN A 254 -10.73 -1.10 28.73
N PHE A 255 -10.02 -1.64 27.75
CA PHE A 255 -10.16 -3.01 27.30
C PHE A 255 -8.89 -3.80 27.56
N THR A 256 -9.06 -5.04 28.02
CA THR A 256 -7.96 -6.00 28.08
C THR A 256 -7.57 -6.39 26.65
N GLN A 257 -6.27 -6.48 26.40
CA GLN A 257 -5.73 -6.94 25.13
C GLN A 257 -4.70 -8.04 25.38
N ASP A 258 -4.60 -8.99 24.46
CA ASP A 258 -3.68 -10.13 24.53
C ASP A 258 -2.88 -10.22 23.22
N PRO A 259 -2.02 -9.22 22.95
CA PRO A 259 -1.39 -9.01 21.66
C PRO A 259 -0.34 -10.07 21.37
N TYR A 260 -0.26 -10.51 20.10
CA TYR A 260 0.74 -11.47 19.64
C TYR A 260 1.17 -11.20 18.22
N ARG A 261 2.42 -11.58 17.92
CA ARG A 261 2.99 -11.54 16.56
C ARG A 261 2.65 -12.82 15.82
N GLN A 262 2.48 -12.71 14.52
CA GLN A 262 2.24 -13.81 13.60
C GLN A 262 3.33 -13.80 12.54
N PHE A 263 3.93 -14.96 12.31
CA PHE A 263 4.92 -15.20 11.28
C PHE A 263 4.36 -16.23 10.31
N TYR A 264 4.42 -15.93 9.02
CA TYR A 264 3.81 -16.76 8.00
C TYR A 264 4.84 -17.29 7.02
N PHE A 265 4.61 -18.50 6.52
CA PHE A 265 5.24 -19.04 5.32
C PHE A 265 4.16 -19.42 4.32
N SER A 266 4.24 -18.93 3.08
CA SER A 266 3.20 -19.10 2.07
C SER A 266 3.78 -19.16 0.65
N LEU A 267 2.95 -19.56 -0.30
CA LEU A 267 3.21 -19.35 -1.73
C LEU A 267 2.62 -18.00 -2.17
N ASP A 268 3.13 -17.45 -3.26
CA ASP A 268 2.60 -16.22 -3.86
C ASP A 268 2.79 -16.21 -5.38
N VAL A 269 2.16 -15.24 -6.04
CA VAL A 269 2.27 -15.01 -7.48
C VAL A 269 2.88 -13.64 -7.74
N ASP A 270 3.91 -13.61 -8.58
CA ASP A 270 4.41 -12.39 -9.18
C ASP A 270 3.62 -12.08 -10.46
N LEU A 271 2.66 -11.18 -10.35
CA LEU A 271 1.79 -10.77 -11.44
C LEU A 271 2.58 -10.12 -12.59
N THR A 272 3.74 -9.50 -12.30
CA THR A 272 4.56 -8.86 -13.32
C THR A 272 5.20 -9.86 -14.29
N LYS A 273 5.27 -11.14 -13.90
CA LYS A 273 5.85 -12.23 -14.71
C LYS A 273 4.78 -12.97 -15.53
N ILE A 274 3.50 -12.60 -15.41
CA ILE A 274 2.41 -13.14 -16.23
C ILE A 274 2.58 -12.63 -17.67
N LYS A 275 2.60 -13.55 -18.64
CA LYS A 275 2.77 -13.22 -20.06
C LYS A 275 1.48 -12.63 -20.62
N THR A 276 1.55 -11.41 -21.14
CA THR A 276 0.45 -10.77 -21.87
C THR A 276 1.00 -9.80 -22.92
N ASN A 277 0.25 -9.60 -24.00
CA ASN A 277 0.56 -8.63 -25.06
C ASN A 277 -0.06 -7.25 -24.79
N SER A 278 -1.01 -7.14 -23.86
CA SER A 278 -1.66 -5.88 -23.53
C SER A 278 -0.78 -5.02 -22.61
N LYS A 279 -0.43 -3.81 -23.07
CA LYS A 279 0.32 -2.84 -22.26
C LYS A 279 -0.46 -2.42 -21.02
N PHE A 280 -1.78 -2.25 -21.16
CA PHE A 280 -2.67 -1.94 -20.05
C PHE A 280 -2.61 -3.04 -18.98
N LEU A 281 -2.72 -4.32 -19.38
CA LEU A 281 -2.64 -5.43 -18.42
C LEU A 281 -1.26 -5.52 -17.77
N LYS A 282 -0.17 -5.24 -18.48
CA LYS A 282 1.18 -5.16 -17.88
C LYS A 282 1.25 -4.07 -16.81
N THR A 283 0.73 -2.89 -17.10
CA THR A 283 0.66 -1.79 -16.12
C THR A 283 -0.22 -2.18 -14.94
N LEU A 284 -1.42 -2.70 -15.18
CA LEU A 284 -2.34 -3.14 -14.13
C LEU A 284 -1.70 -4.20 -13.23
N PHE A 285 -1.10 -5.25 -13.81
CA PHE A 285 -0.40 -6.28 -13.06
C PHE A 285 0.75 -5.71 -12.24
N SER A 286 1.53 -4.76 -12.76
CA SER A 286 2.55 -4.05 -11.98
C SER A 286 1.95 -3.28 -10.81
N THR A 287 0.88 -2.51 -11.07
CA THR A 287 0.21 -1.66 -10.09
C THR A 287 -0.41 -2.46 -8.96
N ILE A 288 -1.04 -3.61 -9.22
CA ILE A 288 -1.68 -4.42 -8.19
C ILE A 288 -0.75 -5.52 -7.63
N ASN A 289 0.47 -5.66 -8.14
CA ASN A 289 1.39 -6.71 -7.67
C ASN A 289 1.77 -6.55 -6.20
N PHE A 290 1.55 -5.39 -5.56
CA PHE A 290 1.77 -5.24 -4.13
C PHE A 290 0.75 -5.99 -3.28
N ILE A 291 -0.37 -6.42 -3.84
CA ILE A 291 -1.35 -7.21 -3.13
C ILE A 291 -0.88 -8.67 -3.13
N LYS A 292 -0.85 -9.29 -1.94
CA LYS A 292 -0.57 -10.71 -1.79
C LYS A 292 -1.72 -11.51 -2.42
N ILE A 293 -1.39 -12.49 -3.27
CA ILE A 293 -2.40 -13.38 -3.82
C ILE A 293 -2.72 -14.45 -2.77
N PRO A 294 -4.01 -14.71 -2.46
CA PRO A 294 -4.38 -15.68 -1.44
C PRO A 294 -3.86 -17.08 -1.78
N ALA A 295 -3.22 -17.71 -0.81
CA ALA A 295 -2.62 -19.03 -0.97
C ALA A 295 -2.56 -19.77 0.38
N PRO A 296 -2.28 -21.08 0.39
CA PRO A 296 -2.02 -21.80 1.63
C PRO A 296 -0.88 -21.15 2.42
N ALA A 297 -1.04 -21.03 3.73
CA ALA A 297 -0.05 -20.44 4.62
C ALA A 297 0.08 -21.24 5.92
N LEU A 298 1.32 -21.39 6.39
CA LEU A 298 1.63 -21.87 7.73
C LEU A 298 1.94 -20.66 8.61
N GLU A 299 1.15 -20.47 9.67
CA GLU A 299 1.36 -19.46 10.71
C GLU A 299 2.07 -20.09 11.91
N PHE A 300 3.07 -19.41 12.42
CA PHE A 300 3.63 -19.57 13.75
C PHE A 300 3.49 -18.24 14.50
N ASN A 301 2.94 -18.25 15.71
CA ASN A 301 2.78 -17.01 16.49
C ASN A 301 3.64 -16.98 17.75
N SER A 302 3.82 -15.77 18.31
CA SER A 302 4.63 -15.56 19.51
C SER A 302 4.06 -16.20 20.78
N LYS A 303 2.87 -16.83 20.70
CA LYS A 303 2.29 -17.68 21.76
C LYS A 303 2.67 -19.16 21.61
N GLY A 304 3.55 -19.49 20.66
CA GLY A 304 4.02 -20.86 20.43
C GLY A 304 3.03 -21.76 19.68
N ARG A 305 2.00 -21.19 19.04
CA ARG A 305 0.96 -21.95 18.34
C ARG A 305 1.25 -21.98 16.85
N PHE A 306 1.00 -23.14 16.24
CA PHE A 306 1.00 -23.33 14.80
C PHE A 306 -0.43 -23.39 14.28
N LYS A 307 -0.67 -22.76 13.12
CA LYS A 307 -1.96 -22.80 12.44
C LYS A 307 -1.74 -22.92 10.94
N PHE A 308 -2.37 -23.90 10.32
CA PHE A 308 -2.42 -24.02 8.87
C PHE A 308 -3.67 -23.32 8.34
N HIS A 309 -3.48 -22.46 7.35
CA HIS A 309 -4.54 -21.77 6.63
C HIS A 309 -4.60 -22.31 5.21
N TYR A 310 -5.76 -22.87 4.81
CA TYR A 310 -5.96 -23.34 3.43
C TYR A 310 -5.86 -22.21 2.42
N LEU A 311 -6.36 -21.03 2.78
CA LEU A 311 -6.28 -19.81 2.02
C LEU A 311 -6.09 -18.66 2.99
N HIS A 312 -4.98 -17.94 2.85
CA HIS A 312 -4.66 -16.78 3.67
C HIS A 312 -4.36 -15.60 2.78
N PHE A 313 -4.89 -14.45 3.17
CA PHE A 313 -4.70 -13.19 2.49
C PHE A 313 -3.40 -12.60 2.98
#